data_AF-A0A8T4ALY0-F1
#
_entry.id   AF-A0A8T4ALY0-F1
#
_cell.length_a   1.000
_cell.length_b   1.000
_cell.length_c   1.000
_cell.angle_alpha   90.00
_cell.angle_beta   90.00
_cell.angle_gamma   90.00
#
_symmetry.space_group_name_H-M   'P 1'
#
loop_
_entity.id
_entity.type
_entity.pdbx_description
1 polymer ?
#
loop_
_entity_poly.entity_id
_entity_poly.type
_entity_poly.pdbx_seq_one_letter_code
_entity_poly.pdbx_strand_id
1 'polypeptide(L)'
;MLCLLLVIGLNACSIAPPKKPHPIDLNVVYSTNDASSGLLAQHAPLLRIENGHREFNKIGTVIASRDEKGKERIEIDTRQATLYSEQTSFQGQHGRYTNLIYRFHFNRVPFSVLPFNLTYGRNVGLFVIITLNEDDKPVLVSTVHSCGCYLAFVPTDQLIDSAYPAGWSKNSQSVLGETLPGFLEKISDKSRFIIDLRNSSHRVYDLSLVSSDHLSNDRKSVPMRLEPISNLRNLPLGDEKISMFAQRGVRKGYVKGSHKPFEALLMSWWAFDPRIGVDKDYGDPEKTGTIFYTSLKPWNRKASNMWPFTDFLEFWDWSL
;
A
#
# COMPACT_ATOMS: atom_id res chain seq x y z
N MET A 1 38.30 6.00 25.43
CA MET A 1 37.85 5.16 24.30
C MET A 1 36.34 4.85 24.34
N LEU A 2 35.51 5.64 25.05
CA LEU A 2 34.05 5.43 25.15
C LEU A 2 33.23 6.61 24.62
N CYS A 3 33.84 7.78 24.36
CA CYS A 3 33.15 8.95 23.79
C CYS A 3 33.18 9.04 22.26
N LEU A 4 34.02 8.26 21.57
CA LEU A 4 34.13 8.34 20.10
C LEU A 4 33.03 7.54 19.37
N LEU A 5 32.38 6.58 20.04
CA LEU A 5 31.27 5.79 19.48
C LEU A 5 29.92 6.52 19.52
N LEU A 6 29.77 7.56 20.37
CA LEU A 6 28.52 8.33 20.44
C LEU A 6 28.38 9.37 19.31
N VAL A 7 29.51 9.81 18.71
CA VAL A 7 29.52 10.87 17.68
C VAL A 7 29.30 10.31 16.27
N ILE A 8 29.56 9.02 16.04
CA ILE A 8 29.30 8.36 14.74
C ILE A 8 27.81 7.98 14.61
N GLY A 9 27.06 7.88 15.72
CA GLY A 9 25.63 7.55 15.71
C GLY A 9 24.68 8.69 15.33
N LEU A 10 25.15 9.96 15.33
CA LEU A 10 24.27 11.13 15.13
C LEU A 10 24.36 11.75 13.73
N ASN A 11 25.31 11.32 12.88
CA ASN A 11 25.45 11.82 11.51
C ASN A 11 25.03 10.79 10.43
N ALA A 12 24.61 9.58 10.80
CA ALA A 12 24.26 8.53 9.84
C ALA A 12 22.80 8.58 9.34
N CYS A 13 21.99 9.53 9.80
CA CYS A 13 20.56 9.61 9.46
C CYS A 13 20.17 10.80 8.56
N SER A 14 21.13 11.46 7.90
CA SER A 14 20.86 12.34 6.75
C SER A 14 21.33 11.67 5.45
N ILE A 15 20.88 10.45 5.22
CA ILE A 15 21.11 9.79 3.93
C ILE A 15 20.35 10.61 2.90
N ALA A 16 21.08 11.23 1.97
CA ALA A 16 20.54 11.95 0.83
C ALA A 16 19.32 11.21 0.23
N PRO A 17 18.32 11.94 -0.30
CA PRO A 17 17.14 11.30 -0.88
C PRO A 17 17.58 10.19 -1.84
N PRO A 18 17.03 8.97 -1.70
CA PRO A 18 17.46 7.83 -2.48
C PRO A 18 17.43 8.18 -3.96
N LYS A 19 18.55 7.93 -4.66
CA LYS A 19 18.69 8.25 -6.08
C LYS A 19 17.48 7.74 -6.86
N LYS A 20 16.99 8.53 -7.82
CA LYS A 20 15.99 8.04 -8.77
C LYS A 20 16.56 6.79 -9.45
N PRO A 21 15.80 5.69 -9.52
CA PRO A 21 16.27 4.47 -10.16
C PRO A 21 16.59 4.72 -11.64
N HIS A 22 17.49 3.92 -12.18
CA HIS A 22 17.75 3.99 -13.61
C HIS A 22 16.56 3.42 -14.37
N PRO A 23 16.20 3.94 -15.57
CA PRO A 23 15.07 3.43 -16.35
C PRO A 23 15.13 1.92 -16.62
N ILE A 24 16.34 1.35 -16.72
CA ILE A 24 16.56 -0.09 -16.90
C ILE A 24 16.08 -0.93 -15.71
N ASP A 25 16.04 -0.35 -14.52
CA ASP A 25 15.54 -1.00 -13.30
C ASP A 25 14.01 -1.11 -13.30
N LEU A 26 13.32 -0.36 -14.18
CA LEU A 26 11.87 -0.23 -14.27
C LEU A 26 11.32 -0.84 -15.56
N ASN A 27 11.82 -2.03 -15.93
CA ASN A 27 11.53 -2.71 -17.20
C ASN A 27 10.26 -3.57 -17.22
N VAL A 28 9.61 -3.77 -16.07
CA VAL A 28 8.37 -4.55 -15.94
C VAL A 28 7.24 -3.64 -15.46
N VAL A 29 6.11 -3.66 -16.17
CA VAL A 29 4.89 -2.98 -15.76
C VAL A 29 3.80 -4.01 -15.54
N TYR A 30 3.16 -3.96 -14.38
CA TYR A 30 1.99 -4.77 -14.08
C TYR A 30 0.74 -4.00 -14.46
N SER A 31 -0.15 -4.63 -15.22
CA SER A 31 -1.41 -4.06 -15.67
C SER A 31 -2.54 -5.07 -15.58
N THR A 32 -3.75 -4.61 -15.29
CA THR A 32 -4.94 -5.44 -15.43
C THR A 32 -5.32 -5.52 -16.92
N ASN A 33 -5.52 -6.72 -17.44
CA ASN A 33 -5.98 -6.94 -18.82
C ASN A 33 -7.50 -7.11 -18.91
N ASP A 34 -8.22 -6.75 -17.84
CA ASP A 34 -9.64 -7.06 -17.75
C ASP A 34 -10.43 -6.17 -18.71
N ALA A 35 -11.14 -6.80 -19.63
CA ALA A 35 -12.05 -6.14 -20.57
C ALA A 35 -13.39 -5.79 -19.91
N SER A 36 -13.51 -6.01 -18.59
CA SER A 36 -14.70 -5.73 -17.82
C SER A 36 -15.04 -4.23 -17.83
N SER A 37 -16.31 -3.93 -18.07
CA SER A 37 -16.86 -2.59 -18.00
C SER A 37 -17.16 -2.26 -16.53
N GLY A 38 -16.31 -1.48 -15.88
CA GLY A 38 -16.57 -0.99 -14.53
C GLY A 38 -15.47 -0.08 -14.01
N LEU A 39 -15.80 0.75 -13.01
CA LEU A 39 -14.89 1.74 -12.46
C LEU A 39 -13.57 1.12 -11.96
N LEU A 40 -13.63 -0.05 -11.34
CA LEU A 40 -12.44 -0.76 -10.86
C LEU A 40 -11.47 -1.15 -11.98
N ALA A 41 -11.96 -1.62 -13.13
CA ALA A 41 -11.11 -1.99 -14.25
C ALA A 41 -10.59 -0.74 -15.00
N GLN A 42 -11.46 0.26 -15.17
CA GLN A 42 -11.14 1.52 -15.83
C GLN A 42 -10.01 2.28 -15.11
N HIS A 43 -10.09 2.38 -13.79
CA HIS A 43 -9.13 3.12 -12.98
C HIS A 43 -8.04 2.25 -12.35
N ALA A 44 -7.97 0.95 -12.64
CA ALA A 44 -6.95 0.08 -12.06
C ALA A 44 -5.54 0.67 -12.29
N PRO A 45 -4.72 0.83 -11.23
CA PRO A 45 -3.40 1.42 -11.38
C PRO A 45 -2.46 0.49 -12.16
N LEU A 46 -1.50 1.09 -12.83
CA LEU A 46 -0.31 0.40 -13.33
C LEU A 46 0.72 0.39 -12.21
N LEU A 47 1.40 -0.74 -12.03
CA LEU A 47 2.41 -0.88 -10.99
C LEU A 47 3.76 -1.19 -11.61
N ARG A 48 4.80 -0.48 -11.16
CA ARG A 48 6.16 -0.68 -11.64
C ARG A 48 7.07 -0.81 -10.43
N ILE A 49 7.94 -1.81 -10.46
CA ILE A 49 8.81 -2.12 -9.32
C ILE A 49 10.25 -2.12 -9.81
N GLU A 50 11.11 -1.37 -9.13
CA GLU A 50 12.54 -1.42 -9.36
C GLU A 50 13.03 -2.86 -9.21
N ASN A 51 13.79 -3.36 -10.19
CA ASN A 51 14.26 -4.75 -10.23
C ASN A 51 13.12 -5.77 -10.12
N GLY A 52 11.98 -5.53 -10.79
CA GLY A 52 10.78 -6.37 -10.76
C GLY A 52 10.97 -7.83 -11.21
N HIS A 53 12.13 -8.18 -11.79
CA HIS A 53 12.50 -9.56 -12.11
C HIS A 53 12.87 -10.40 -10.88
N ARG A 54 13.28 -9.76 -9.77
CA ARG A 54 13.65 -10.46 -8.53
C ARG A 54 12.41 -11.02 -7.84
N GLU A 55 12.50 -12.26 -7.35
CA GLU A 55 11.36 -12.97 -6.75
C GLU A 55 10.65 -12.21 -5.62
N PHE A 56 11.36 -11.43 -4.82
CA PHE A 56 10.73 -10.68 -3.72
C PHE A 56 10.05 -9.38 -4.17
N ASN A 57 10.35 -8.88 -5.38
CA ASN A 57 9.73 -7.73 -6.01
C ASN A 57 8.57 -8.12 -6.94
N LYS A 58 8.27 -9.40 -7.09
CA LYS A 58 7.15 -9.88 -7.90
C LYS A 58 5.87 -9.77 -7.10
N ILE A 59 4.86 -9.16 -7.71
CA ILE A 59 3.49 -9.21 -7.20
C ILE A 59 2.96 -10.62 -7.40
N GLY A 60 2.33 -11.17 -6.38
CA GLY A 60 1.79 -12.53 -6.43
C GLY A 60 0.37 -12.67 -5.90
N THR A 61 -0.22 -13.82 -6.17
CA THR A 61 -1.54 -14.23 -5.68
C THR A 61 -1.41 -14.81 -4.27
N VAL A 62 -2.31 -14.41 -3.37
CA VAL A 62 -2.40 -15.02 -2.03
C VAL A 62 -2.96 -16.42 -2.18
N ILE A 63 -2.24 -17.42 -1.68
CA ILE A 63 -2.65 -18.82 -1.69
C ILE A 63 -2.64 -19.40 -0.27
N ALA A 64 -3.51 -20.39 -0.09
CA ALA A 64 -3.57 -21.22 1.09
C ALA A 64 -2.87 -22.56 0.83
N SER A 65 -2.09 -23.03 1.78
CA SER A 65 -1.47 -24.36 1.76
C SER A 65 -1.48 -24.99 3.15
N ARG A 66 -1.13 -26.27 3.25
CA ARG A 66 -0.82 -26.94 4.52
C ARG A 66 0.68 -27.27 4.54
N ASP A 67 1.31 -27.11 5.70
CA ASP A 67 2.68 -27.59 5.89
C ASP A 67 2.71 -29.12 6.12
N GLU A 68 3.92 -29.68 6.27
CA GLU A 68 4.14 -31.12 6.52
C GLU A 68 3.42 -31.64 7.78
N LYS A 69 3.05 -30.75 8.71
CA LYS A 69 2.31 -31.08 9.94
C LYS A 69 0.81 -30.83 9.81
N GLY A 70 0.32 -30.57 8.59
CA GLY A 70 -1.09 -30.30 8.30
C GLY A 70 -1.56 -28.90 8.71
N LYS A 71 -0.66 -28.02 9.18
CA LYS A 71 -1.02 -26.69 9.66
C LYS A 71 -1.22 -25.74 8.48
N GLU A 72 -2.30 -24.96 8.53
CA GLU A 72 -2.57 -23.90 7.55
C GLU A 72 -1.41 -22.92 7.43
N ARG A 73 -1.09 -22.59 6.19
CA ARG A 73 -0.07 -21.61 5.81
C ARG A 73 -0.63 -20.70 4.72
N ILE A 74 -0.27 -19.43 4.81
CA ILE A 74 -0.58 -18.42 3.79
C ILE A 74 0.72 -18.01 3.12
N GLU A 75 0.71 -18.02 1.80
CA GLU A 75 1.86 -17.69 0.96
C GLU A 75 1.43 -16.79 -0.19
N ILE A 76 2.42 -16.13 -0.79
CA ILE A 76 2.23 -15.32 -1.99
C ILE A 76 2.92 -16.05 -3.15
N ASP A 77 2.12 -16.53 -4.09
CA ASP A 77 2.59 -17.20 -5.30
C ASP A 77 2.90 -16.19 -6.40
N THR A 78 4.17 -16.05 -6.74
CA THR A 78 4.68 -15.07 -7.72
C THR A 78 4.55 -15.51 -9.17
N ARG A 79 3.99 -16.70 -9.43
CA ARG A 79 3.74 -17.20 -10.81
C ARG A 79 2.63 -16.43 -11.51
N GLN A 80 1.72 -15.82 -10.75
CA GLN A 80 0.63 -15.00 -11.25
C GLN A 80 0.41 -13.80 -10.33
N ALA A 81 0.29 -12.61 -10.91
CA ALA A 81 -0.03 -11.41 -10.15
C ALA A 81 -1.54 -11.23 -10.02
N THR A 82 -1.98 -10.80 -8.84
CA THR A 82 -3.38 -10.50 -8.54
C THR A 82 -3.47 -9.15 -7.85
N LEU A 83 -4.39 -8.31 -8.34
CA LEU A 83 -4.81 -7.06 -7.74
C LEU A 83 -6.19 -7.28 -7.11
N TYR A 84 -6.24 -7.35 -5.80
CA TYR A 84 -7.48 -7.51 -5.06
C TYR A 84 -8.19 -6.17 -4.93
N SER A 85 -9.48 -6.10 -5.19
CA SER A 85 -10.18 -4.82 -5.29
C SER A 85 -11.55 -4.79 -4.61
N GLU A 86 -11.96 -3.60 -4.21
CA GLU A 86 -13.26 -3.31 -3.63
C GLU A 86 -13.67 -1.87 -3.98
N GLN A 87 -14.96 -1.65 -4.15
CA GLN A 87 -15.53 -0.32 -4.30
C GLN A 87 -16.36 0.00 -3.05
N THR A 88 -16.11 1.15 -2.45
CA THR A 88 -16.89 1.68 -1.33
C THR A 88 -17.29 3.13 -1.61
N SER A 89 -18.31 3.63 -0.94
CA SER A 89 -18.71 5.04 -1.05
C SER A 89 -18.84 5.64 0.34
N PHE A 90 -18.60 6.95 0.43
CA PHE A 90 -18.77 7.72 1.65
C PHE A 90 -19.35 9.09 1.33
N GLN A 91 -19.99 9.70 2.31
CA GLN A 91 -20.44 11.08 2.24
C GLN A 91 -19.32 11.97 2.80
N GLY A 92 -18.87 12.93 1.98
CA GLY A 92 -17.95 13.98 2.36
C GLY A 92 -18.66 15.32 2.56
N GLN A 93 -17.88 16.35 2.89
CA GLN A 93 -18.35 17.74 3.02
C GLN A 93 -18.81 18.34 1.69
N HIS A 94 -18.23 17.89 0.58
CA HIS A 94 -18.47 18.46 -0.75
C HIS A 94 -19.22 17.52 -1.71
N GLY A 95 -19.76 16.42 -1.21
CA GLY A 95 -20.59 15.51 -2.00
C GLY A 95 -20.33 14.05 -1.65
N ARG A 96 -20.88 13.17 -2.48
CA ARG A 96 -20.64 11.73 -2.38
C ARG A 96 -19.36 11.36 -3.11
N TYR A 97 -18.52 10.58 -2.45
CA TYR A 97 -17.27 10.07 -3.02
C TYR A 97 -17.31 8.55 -3.15
N THR A 98 -16.54 8.04 -4.11
CA THR A 98 -16.36 6.61 -4.32
C THR A 98 -14.88 6.26 -4.19
N ASN A 99 -14.55 5.36 -3.28
CA ASN A 99 -13.22 4.78 -3.16
C ASN A 99 -13.12 3.50 -3.98
N LEU A 100 -12.18 3.49 -4.91
CA LEU A 100 -11.70 2.29 -5.59
C LEU A 100 -10.45 1.81 -4.86
N ILE A 101 -10.60 0.76 -4.07
CA ILE A 101 -9.56 0.22 -3.20
C ILE A 101 -8.91 -0.94 -3.91
N TYR A 102 -7.58 -0.89 -4.05
CA TYR A 102 -6.77 -1.96 -4.62
C TYR A 102 -5.73 -2.40 -3.60
N ARG A 103 -5.59 -3.71 -3.40
CA ARG A 103 -4.62 -4.35 -2.53
C ARG A 103 -3.83 -5.39 -3.32
N PHE A 104 -2.52 -5.38 -3.18
CA PHE A 104 -1.65 -6.39 -3.78
C PHE A 104 -0.53 -6.78 -2.82
N HIS A 105 0.12 -7.91 -3.10
CA HIS A 105 1.02 -8.55 -2.15
C HIS A 105 2.35 -8.98 -2.75
N PHE A 106 3.39 -8.91 -1.92
CA PHE A 106 4.72 -9.45 -2.14
C PHE A 106 5.00 -10.57 -1.13
N ASN A 107 5.76 -11.57 -1.55
CA ASN A 107 6.08 -12.70 -0.66
C ASN A 107 6.87 -12.28 0.59
N ARG A 108 7.78 -11.30 0.48
CA ARG A 108 8.60 -10.77 1.58
C ARG A 108 9.29 -9.47 1.23
N VAL A 109 9.66 -8.75 2.28
CA VAL A 109 10.74 -7.75 2.27
C VAL A 109 11.99 -8.47 2.78
N PRO A 110 13.12 -8.53 2.04
CA PRO A 110 14.29 -9.29 2.44
C PRO A 110 15.02 -8.65 3.63
N PHE A 111 15.60 -9.50 4.48
CA PHE A 111 16.46 -9.06 5.58
C PHE A 111 17.71 -8.40 5.02
N SER A 112 18.11 -7.27 5.60
CA SER A 112 19.36 -6.58 5.29
C SER A 112 19.84 -5.78 6.49
N VAL A 113 21.14 -5.85 6.77
CA VAL A 113 21.80 -5.06 7.82
C VAL A 113 22.38 -3.76 7.25
N LEU A 114 22.82 -3.79 5.99
CA LEU A 114 23.44 -2.66 5.27
C LEU A 114 22.96 -2.65 3.80
N PRO A 115 22.04 -1.75 3.42
CA PRO A 115 21.31 -0.82 4.29
C PRO A 115 20.37 -1.58 5.25
N PHE A 116 20.18 -1.04 6.46
CA PHE A 116 19.30 -1.67 7.46
C PHE A 116 17.84 -1.64 6.99
N ASN A 117 17.20 -2.81 6.95
CA ASN A 117 15.82 -2.92 6.51
C ASN A 117 14.87 -3.20 7.68
N LEU A 118 14.37 -2.12 8.28
CA LEU A 118 13.47 -2.15 9.43
C LEU A 118 12.20 -2.98 9.17
N THR A 119 11.67 -2.93 7.94
CA THR A 119 10.37 -3.53 7.59
C THR A 119 10.47 -4.97 7.07
N TYR A 120 11.63 -5.63 7.27
CA TYR A 120 11.83 -7.05 6.98
C TYR A 120 10.66 -7.91 7.50
N GLY A 121 10.11 -8.74 6.62
CA GLY A 121 8.96 -9.58 6.94
C GLY A 121 8.39 -10.30 5.73
N ARG A 122 7.31 -11.07 5.93
CA ARG A 122 6.61 -11.85 4.89
C ARG A 122 5.19 -11.35 4.67
N ASN A 123 4.61 -11.70 3.52
CA ASN A 123 3.22 -11.42 3.16
C ASN A 123 2.88 -9.92 3.20
N VAL A 124 3.81 -9.10 2.71
CA VAL A 124 3.68 -7.64 2.74
C VAL A 124 2.63 -7.21 1.73
N GLY A 125 1.68 -6.39 2.17
CA GLY A 125 0.65 -5.83 1.31
C GLY A 125 0.79 -4.32 1.13
N LEU A 126 0.22 -3.82 0.04
CA LEU A 126 0.09 -2.40 -0.24
C LEU A 126 -1.31 -2.10 -0.72
N PHE A 127 -1.85 -0.96 -0.30
CA PHE A 127 -3.10 -0.39 -0.77
C PHE A 127 -2.85 0.82 -1.67
N VAL A 128 -3.58 0.87 -2.78
CA VAL A 128 -3.79 2.06 -3.59
C VAL A 128 -5.28 2.34 -3.55
N ILE A 129 -5.67 3.56 -3.17
CA ILE A 129 -7.06 3.97 -3.07
C ILE A 129 -7.23 5.17 -3.99
N ILE A 130 -8.07 5.02 -5.01
CA ILE A 130 -8.42 6.10 -5.92
C ILE A 130 -9.80 6.59 -5.51
N THR A 131 -9.87 7.81 -5.01
CA THR A 131 -11.11 8.47 -4.61
C THR A 131 -11.65 9.25 -5.81
N LEU A 132 -12.90 8.95 -6.18
CA LEU A 132 -13.65 9.60 -7.25
C LEU A 132 -14.69 10.55 -6.65
N ASN A 133 -14.97 11.67 -7.33
CA ASN A 133 -16.11 12.52 -7.04
C ASN A 133 -17.42 11.95 -7.65
N GLU A 134 -18.50 12.74 -7.63
CA GLU A 134 -19.82 12.33 -8.15
C GLU A 134 -19.84 12.12 -9.68
N ASP A 135 -18.91 12.73 -10.40
CA ASP A 135 -18.75 12.60 -11.85
C ASP A 135 -17.77 11.46 -12.24
N ASP A 136 -17.47 10.56 -11.29
CA ASP A 136 -16.50 9.48 -11.40
C ASP A 136 -15.08 9.95 -11.78
N LYS A 137 -14.74 11.21 -11.50
CA LYS A 137 -13.41 11.78 -11.75
C LYS A 137 -12.49 11.58 -10.55
N PRO A 138 -11.26 11.07 -10.74
CA PRO A 138 -10.29 10.91 -9.66
C PRO A 138 -9.90 12.25 -9.04
N VAL A 139 -10.14 12.43 -7.74
CA VAL A 139 -9.78 13.64 -6.98
C VAL A 139 -8.58 13.43 -6.06
N LEU A 140 -8.36 12.21 -5.59
CA LEU A 140 -7.31 11.89 -4.63
C LEU A 140 -6.81 10.46 -4.84
N VAL A 141 -5.50 10.27 -4.83
CA VAL A 141 -4.88 8.95 -4.75
C VAL A 141 -4.17 8.80 -3.41
N SER A 142 -4.60 7.83 -2.62
CA SER A 142 -3.95 7.48 -1.36
C SER A 142 -3.17 6.18 -1.52
N THR A 143 -1.93 6.13 -1.03
CA THR A 143 -1.16 4.88 -0.97
C THR A 143 -0.73 4.60 0.44
N VAL A 144 -0.83 3.35 0.89
CA VAL A 144 -0.42 2.94 2.24
C VAL A 144 -0.04 1.47 2.26
N HIS A 145 0.96 1.08 3.02
CA HIS A 145 1.26 -0.35 3.22
C HIS A 145 0.20 -0.99 4.13
N SER A 146 -0.02 -2.30 4.04
CA SER A 146 -1.06 -2.98 4.84
C SER A 146 -0.74 -3.11 6.34
N CYS A 147 0.43 -2.62 6.76
CA CYS A 147 0.81 -2.29 8.15
C CYS A 147 0.17 -0.99 8.68
N GLY A 148 -0.31 -0.10 7.80
CA GLY A 148 -0.69 1.29 8.12
C GLY A 148 0.46 2.32 7.98
N CYS A 149 1.63 1.88 7.51
CA CYS A 149 2.83 2.70 7.36
C CYS A 149 2.99 3.23 5.91
N TYR A 150 3.85 4.25 5.72
CA TYR A 150 4.10 4.89 4.42
C TYR A 150 2.85 5.46 3.73
N LEU A 151 1.97 6.08 4.51
CA LEU A 151 0.81 6.78 3.97
C LEU A 151 1.25 8.00 3.14
N ALA A 152 0.71 8.14 1.94
CA ALA A 152 0.85 9.30 1.07
C ALA A 152 -0.49 9.66 0.45
N PHE A 153 -0.70 10.95 0.19
CA PHE A 153 -1.89 11.50 -0.44
C PHE A 153 -1.47 12.34 -1.64
N VAL A 154 -1.92 12.00 -2.84
CA VAL A 154 -1.63 12.77 -4.05
C VAL A 154 -2.94 13.26 -4.65
N PRO A 155 -3.31 14.54 -4.44
CA PRO A 155 -4.51 15.12 -5.02
C PRO A 155 -4.33 15.36 -6.51
N THR A 156 -5.45 15.57 -7.19
CA THR A 156 -5.50 15.80 -8.64
C THR A 156 -6.09 17.17 -8.96
N ASP A 157 -6.02 17.57 -10.23
CA ASP A 157 -6.68 18.78 -10.74
C ASP A 157 -8.22 18.75 -10.70
N GLN A 158 -8.82 17.63 -10.28
CA GLN A 158 -10.26 17.49 -10.07
C GLN A 158 -10.66 17.77 -8.61
N LEU A 159 -9.69 17.88 -7.69
CA LEU A 159 -9.96 18.22 -6.29
C LEU A 159 -10.19 19.72 -6.15
N ILE A 160 -11.29 20.10 -5.51
CA ILE A 160 -11.59 21.50 -5.22
C ILE A 160 -10.63 22.08 -4.18
N ASP A 161 -10.29 23.37 -4.30
CA ASP A 161 -9.26 23.99 -3.47
C ASP A 161 -9.60 24.00 -1.97
N SER A 162 -10.89 24.04 -1.59
CA SER A 162 -11.31 24.02 -0.17
C SER A 162 -11.09 22.67 0.52
N ALA A 163 -10.89 21.60 -0.23
CA ALA A 163 -10.70 20.25 0.31
C ALA A 163 -9.24 19.98 0.76
N TYR A 164 -8.30 20.87 0.42
CA TYR A 164 -6.89 20.71 0.73
C TYR A 164 -6.59 21.03 2.21
N PRO A 165 -5.65 20.30 2.83
CA PRO A 165 -5.06 20.70 4.09
C PRO A 165 -4.43 22.09 4.01
N ALA A 166 -4.51 22.84 5.12
CA ALA A 166 -3.89 24.15 5.21
C ALA A 166 -2.38 24.08 4.93
N GLY A 167 -1.90 24.88 3.97
CA GLY A 167 -0.48 24.92 3.61
C GLY A 167 0.02 23.75 2.76
N TRP A 168 -0.88 22.95 2.16
CA TRP A 168 -0.49 21.86 1.28
C TRP A 168 0.40 22.31 0.12
N SER A 169 1.55 21.65 -0.06
CA SER A 169 2.49 21.91 -1.15
C SER A 169 2.07 21.15 -2.41
N LYS A 170 1.67 21.87 -3.47
CA LYS A 170 1.36 21.27 -4.78
C LYS A 170 2.62 20.79 -5.53
N ASN A 171 3.83 21.19 -5.11
CA ASN A 171 5.07 20.81 -5.78
C ASN A 171 5.49 19.37 -5.44
N SER A 172 5.64 19.08 -4.15
CA SER A 172 6.10 17.78 -3.65
C SER A 172 5.75 17.60 -2.18
N GLN A 173 5.79 16.34 -1.75
CA GLN A 173 5.65 15.91 -0.37
C GLN A 173 6.78 14.95 0.00
N SER A 174 7.19 14.94 1.27
CA SER A 174 8.15 13.96 1.79
C SER A 174 7.43 12.89 2.60
N VAL A 175 7.64 11.63 2.24
CA VAL A 175 7.04 10.47 2.93
C VAL A 175 8.16 9.51 3.33
N LEU A 176 8.58 9.59 4.59
CA LEU A 176 9.58 8.69 5.20
C LEU A 176 10.83 8.46 4.32
N GLY A 177 11.40 9.55 3.82
CA GLY A 177 12.62 9.55 3.02
C GLY A 177 12.41 9.46 1.51
N GLU A 178 11.18 9.29 1.02
CA GLU A 178 10.84 9.44 -0.39
C GLU A 178 10.26 10.84 -0.67
N THR A 179 10.36 11.29 -1.91
CA THR A 179 9.79 12.55 -2.39
C THR A 179 8.77 12.24 -3.48
N LEU A 180 7.50 12.37 -3.16
CA LEU A 180 6.39 12.15 -4.09
C LEU A 180 5.86 13.49 -4.61
N PRO A 181 5.14 13.51 -5.74
CA PRO A 181 4.45 14.73 -6.18
C PRO A 181 3.40 15.17 -5.15
N GLY A 182 3.25 16.48 -5.03
CA GLY A 182 2.22 17.09 -4.19
C GLY A 182 0.87 17.25 -4.90
N PHE A 183 0.84 17.03 -6.22
CA PHE A 183 -0.32 17.27 -7.07
C PHE A 183 -0.12 16.59 -8.43
N LEU A 184 -1.21 16.12 -9.04
CA LEU A 184 -1.24 15.64 -10.42
C LEU A 184 -2.18 16.48 -11.28
N GLU A 185 -1.69 16.97 -12.40
CA GLU A 185 -2.46 17.75 -13.37
C GLU A 185 -2.78 16.95 -14.65
N LYS A 186 -3.77 17.43 -15.41
CA LYS A 186 -4.17 16.94 -16.73
C LYS A 186 -4.73 15.52 -16.67
N ILE A 187 -5.59 15.26 -15.70
CA ILE A 187 -6.35 14.01 -15.69
C ILE A 187 -7.35 14.02 -16.86
N SER A 188 -7.36 12.92 -17.59
CA SER A 188 -8.31 12.66 -18.67
C SER A 188 -8.88 11.26 -18.50
N ASP A 189 -9.94 10.94 -19.24
CA ASP A 189 -10.56 9.61 -19.22
C ASP A 189 -9.63 8.50 -19.75
N LYS A 190 -8.55 8.89 -20.44
CA LYS A 190 -7.50 7.99 -20.93
C LYS A 190 -6.28 7.91 -20.00
N SER A 191 -6.25 8.73 -18.95
CA SER A 191 -5.13 8.76 -18.02
C SER A 191 -5.20 7.58 -17.06
N ARG A 192 -4.07 6.88 -16.90
CA ARG A 192 -3.89 5.82 -15.92
C ARG A 192 -2.81 6.23 -14.93
N PHE A 193 -3.07 6.00 -13.64
CA PHE A 193 -2.06 6.19 -12.60
C PHE A 193 -1.00 5.10 -12.72
N ILE A 194 0.27 5.48 -12.69
CA ILE A 194 1.40 4.57 -12.51
C ILE A 194 2.00 4.80 -11.13
N ILE A 195 2.10 3.72 -10.36
CA ILE A 195 2.68 3.70 -9.02
C ILE A 195 4.03 3.01 -9.10
N ASP A 196 5.08 3.73 -8.74
CA ASP A 196 6.43 3.20 -8.75
C ASP A 196 6.89 2.80 -7.35
N LEU A 197 7.42 1.60 -7.23
CA LEU A 197 7.82 0.97 -5.97
C LEU A 197 9.33 0.71 -5.91
N ARG A 198 9.92 1.03 -4.76
CA ARG A 198 11.32 0.74 -4.46
C ARG A 198 11.59 -0.75 -4.43
N ASN A 199 12.78 -1.13 -4.90
CA ASN A 199 13.31 -2.47 -4.77
C ASN A 199 13.35 -2.86 -3.29
N SER A 200 12.96 -4.11 -2.98
CA SER A 200 13.03 -4.75 -1.67
C SER A 200 12.08 -4.19 -0.61
N SER A 201 11.98 -2.87 -0.45
CA SER A 201 11.12 -2.24 0.57
C SER A 201 9.68 -2.04 0.11
N HIS A 202 9.44 -2.03 -1.21
CA HIS A 202 8.13 -1.78 -1.83
C HIS A 202 7.49 -0.45 -1.40
N ARG A 203 8.29 0.53 -0.96
CA ARG A 203 7.82 1.89 -0.69
C ARG A 203 7.45 2.57 -2.00
N VAL A 204 6.33 3.28 -2.02
CA VAL A 204 5.99 4.15 -3.14
C VAL A 204 6.97 5.30 -3.13
N TYR A 205 7.68 5.50 -4.24
CA TYR A 205 8.61 6.64 -4.39
C TYR A 205 8.18 7.61 -5.48
N ASP A 206 7.29 7.20 -6.38
CA ASP A 206 6.75 8.09 -7.40
C ASP A 206 5.32 7.65 -7.76
N LEU A 207 4.55 8.63 -8.20
CA LEU A 207 3.18 8.47 -8.65
C LEU A 207 2.98 9.42 -9.82
N SER A 208 2.64 8.92 -10.99
CA SER A 208 2.44 9.77 -12.17
C SER A 208 1.27 9.32 -13.02
N LEU A 209 0.97 10.10 -14.06
CA LEU A 209 -0.06 9.82 -15.04
C LEU A 209 0.59 9.40 -16.35
N VAL A 210 0.02 8.38 -16.99
CA VAL A 210 0.36 7.99 -18.35
C VAL A 210 -0.92 7.87 -19.16
N SER A 211 -0.85 8.24 -20.45
CA SER A 211 -1.94 7.92 -21.37
C SER A 211 -1.96 6.41 -21.63
N SER A 212 -3.15 5.81 -21.64
CA SER A 212 -3.36 4.42 -22.08
C SER A 212 -2.71 4.13 -23.43
N ASP A 213 -2.66 5.14 -24.30
CA ASP A 213 -2.18 5.02 -25.68
C ASP A 213 -0.64 5.02 -25.78
N HIS A 214 0.07 5.40 -24.70
CA HIS A 214 1.53 5.58 -24.65
C HIS A 214 2.26 4.58 -23.76
N LEU A 215 1.61 3.48 -23.36
CA LEU A 215 2.30 2.35 -22.74
C LEU A 215 3.22 1.70 -23.77
N SER A 216 4.46 2.18 -23.86
CA SER A 216 5.46 1.75 -24.84
C SER A 216 5.56 0.23 -24.96
N ASN A 217 5.57 -0.25 -26.20
CA ASN A 217 5.78 -1.65 -26.58
C ASN A 217 7.14 -2.23 -26.11
N ASP A 218 8.09 -1.38 -25.70
CA ASP A 218 9.43 -1.81 -25.27
C ASP A 218 9.46 -2.35 -23.83
N ARG A 219 8.37 -2.20 -23.07
CA ARG A 219 8.28 -2.68 -21.69
C ARG A 219 7.58 -4.04 -21.62
N LYS A 220 8.12 -4.92 -20.77
CA LYS A 220 7.46 -6.20 -20.51
C LYS A 220 6.23 -5.96 -19.64
N SER A 221 5.04 -6.08 -20.22
CA SER A 221 3.80 -6.09 -19.46
C SER A 221 3.60 -7.45 -18.79
N VAL A 222 3.25 -7.43 -17.50
CA VAL A 222 2.85 -8.61 -16.73
C VAL A 222 1.37 -8.45 -16.38
N PRO A 223 0.48 -9.34 -16.87
CA PRO A 223 -0.93 -9.24 -16.58
C PRO A 223 -1.21 -9.53 -15.11
N MET A 224 -2.08 -8.71 -14.51
CA MET A 224 -2.68 -8.95 -13.20
C MET A 224 -4.14 -9.37 -13.36
N ARG A 225 -4.56 -10.36 -12.57
CA ARG A 225 -5.98 -10.63 -12.35
C ARG A 225 -6.57 -9.57 -11.44
N LEU A 226 -7.76 -9.07 -11.77
CA LEU A 226 -8.54 -8.24 -10.88
C LEU A 226 -9.52 -9.14 -10.13
N GLU A 227 -9.40 -9.23 -8.81
CA GLU A 227 -10.18 -10.16 -7.98
C GLU A 227 -10.83 -9.42 -6.81
N PRO A 228 -12.03 -9.80 -6.33
CA PRO A 228 -12.62 -9.19 -5.15
C PRO A 228 -11.72 -9.32 -3.90
N ILE A 229 -11.60 -8.26 -3.10
CA ILE A 229 -10.83 -8.30 -1.84
C ILE A 229 -11.40 -9.31 -0.84
N SER A 230 -12.70 -9.62 -0.94
CA SER A 230 -13.37 -10.66 -0.16
C SER A 230 -12.78 -12.06 -0.39
N ASN A 231 -12.10 -12.30 -1.51
CA ASN A 231 -11.38 -13.56 -1.78
C ASN A 231 -10.25 -13.79 -0.78
N LEU A 232 -9.65 -12.74 -0.22
CA LEU A 232 -8.63 -12.86 0.83
C LEU A 232 -9.18 -13.50 2.12
N ARG A 233 -10.50 -13.46 2.33
CA ARG A 233 -11.17 -14.11 3.47
C ARG A 233 -11.67 -15.52 3.13
N ASN A 234 -11.58 -15.93 1.86
CA ASN A 234 -12.22 -17.12 1.28
C ASN A 234 -11.26 -17.89 0.36
N LEU A 235 -9.99 -18.04 0.75
CA LEU A 235 -8.97 -18.72 -0.05
C LEU A 235 -9.27 -20.22 -0.14
N PRO A 236 -9.22 -20.83 -1.33
CA PRO A 236 -9.48 -22.26 -1.48
C PRO A 236 -8.35 -23.11 -0.89
N LEU A 237 -8.70 -24.16 -0.14
CA LEU A 237 -7.78 -25.16 0.39
C LEU A 237 -8.45 -26.54 0.35
N GLY A 238 -8.35 -27.23 -0.80
CA GLY A 238 -9.16 -28.42 -1.05
C GLY A 238 -10.64 -28.05 -1.10
N ASP A 239 -11.48 -28.75 -0.34
CA ASP A 239 -12.91 -28.48 -0.21
C ASP A 239 -13.25 -27.37 0.80
N GLU A 240 -12.24 -26.87 1.53
CA GLU A 240 -12.40 -25.84 2.56
C GLU A 240 -12.06 -24.44 2.02
N LYS A 241 -12.57 -23.43 2.73
CA LYS A 241 -12.16 -22.03 2.56
C LYS A 241 -11.47 -21.54 3.81
N ILE A 242 -10.28 -20.96 3.65
CA ILE A 242 -9.54 -20.36 4.75
C ILE A 242 -9.30 -18.87 4.53
N SER A 243 -9.23 -18.12 5.62
CA SER A 243 -8.91 -16.70 5.57
C SER A 243 -7.39 -16.45 5.62
N MET A 244 -6.92 -15.48 4.84
CA MET A 244 -5.59 -14.86 4.97
C MET A 244 -5.35 -14.30 6.37
N PHE A 245 -6.42 -13.85 7.03
CA PHE A 245 -6.36 -13.21 8.33
C PHE A 245 -6.64 -14.21 9.45
N ALA A 246 -5.93 -14.09 10.56
CA ALA A 246 -6.24 -14.85 11.75
C ALA A 246 -7.65 -14.47 12.25
N GLN A 247 -8.45 -15.48 12.59
CA GLN A 247 -9.88 -15.32 12.90
C GLN A 247 -10.18 -15.27 14.41
N ARG A 248 -9.21 -15.59 15.27
CA ARG A 248 -9.40 -15.72 16.72
C ARG A 248 -8.18 -15.27 17.51
N GLY A 249 -8.41 -15.03 18.80
CA GLY A 249 -7.37 -14.68 19.78
C GLY A 249 -6.74 -13.32 19.55
N VAL A 250 -5.59 -13.09 20.19
CA VAL A 250 -4.87 -11.80 20.16
C VAL A 250 -4.31 -11.43 18.77
N ARG A 251 -4.38 -12.34 17.80
CA ARG A 251 -3.99 -12.13 16.41
C ARG A 251 -5.18 -11.95 15.48
N LYS A 252 -6.43 -11.97 15.97
CA LYS A 252 -7.62 -11.74 15.14
C LYS A 252 -7.38 -10.49 14.28
N GLY A 253 -7.65 -10.57 12.97
CA GLY A 253 -7.48 -9.46 12.02
C GLY A 253 -6.08 -9.24 11.46
N TYR A 254 -5.03 -9.91 11.99
CA TYR A 254 -3.68 -9.82 11.40
C TYR A 254 -3.48 -10.86 10.30
N VAL A 255 -2.68 -10.52 9.29
CA VAL A 255 -2.28 -11.44 8.23
C VAL A 255 -1.50 -12.62 8.82
N LYS A 256 -1.93 -13.85 8.50
CA LYS A 256 -1.23 -15.08 8.91
C LYS A 256 0.16 -15.09 8.29
N GLY A 257 1.18 -15.40 9.09
CA GLY A 257 2.57 -15.44 8.64
C GLY A 257 3.23 -14.08 8.42
N SER A 258 2.53 -12.95 8.62
CA SER A 258 3.19 -11.64 8.68
C SER A 258 3.86 -11.46 10.06
N HIS A 259 5.15 -11.14 10.00
CA HIS A 259 6.05 -10.93 11.14
C HIS A 259 7.00 -9.79 10.82
N LYS A 260 7.17 -8.86 11.76
CA LYS A 260 8.03 -7.67 11.65
C LYS A 260 8.93 -7.55 12.89
N PRO A 261 9.97 -8.39 13.01
CA PRO A 261 10.71 -8.51 14.26
C PRO A 261 11.44 -7.23 14.66
N PHE A 262 11.97 -6.46 13.70
CA PHE A 262 12.67 -5.22 14.03
C PHE A 262 11.73 -4.07 14.37
N GLU A 263 10.59 -3.93 13.69
CA GLU A 263 9.57 -2.96 14.09
C GLU A 263 9.05 -3.29 15.49
N ALA A 264 8.74 -4.56 15.76
CA ALA A 264 8.32 -4.99 17.09
C ALA A 264 9.41 -4.72 18.15
N LEU A 265 10.68 -4.99 17.86
CA LEU A 265 11.78 -4.77 18.83
C LEU A 265 12.04 -3.27 19.07
N LEU A 266 12.11 -2.47 18.01
CA LEU A 266 12.62 -1.10 18.06
C LEU A 266 11.52 -0.05 18.27
N MET A 267 10.27 -0.38 17.93
CA MET A 267 9.17 0.59 17.92
C MET A 267 8.06 0.31 18.92
N SER A 268 7.86 -0.95 19.33
CA SER A 268 6.71 -1.32 20.17
C SER A 268 6.64 -0.58 21.50
N TRP A 269 7.79 -0.25 22.10
CA TRP A 269 7.87 0.33 23.44
C TRP A 269 7.40 1.78 23.49
N TRP A 270 7.64 2.59 22.44
CA TRP A 270 7.15 3.97 22.38
C TRP A 270 5.84 4.09 21.61
N ALA A 271 5.58 3.17 20.67
CA ALA A 271 4.30 3.09 20.00
C ALA A 271 3.24 2.39 20.83
N PHE A 272 3.58 1.75 21.96
CA PHE A 272 2.73 0.90 22.82
C PHE A 272 1.97 -0.22 22.10
N ASP A 273 2.54 -0.77 21.01
CA ASP A 273 1.94 -1.85 20.23
C ASP A 273 2.99 -2.93 19.91
N PRO A 274 2.91 -4.14 20.51
CA PRO A 274 3.83 -5.23 20.21
C PRO A 274 3.66 -5.80 18.78
N ARG A 275 2.61 -5.38 18.05
CA ARG A 275 2.31 -5.80 16.67
C ARG A 275 2.39 -4.64 15.67
N ILE A 276 3.08 -3.57 16.04
CA ILE A 276 3.44 -2.50 15.12
C ILE A 276 4.11 -3.05 13.86
N GLY A 277 3.74 -2.49 12.70
CA GLY A 277 4.26 -2.92 11.40
C GLY A 277 3.61 -4.18 10.82
N VAL A 278 2.89 -4.97 11.61
CA VAL A 278 2.30 -6.23 11.11
C VAL A 278 1.12 -5.94 10.19
N ASP A 279 1.14 -6.56 9.01
CA ASP A 279 0.07 -6.46 8.01
C ASP A 279 -1.26 -6.94 8.59
N LYS A 280 -2.33 -6.20 8.29
CA LYS A 280 -3.65 -6.45 8.89
C LYS A 280 -4.78 -6.38 7.86
N ASP A 281 -5.96 -6.80 8.32
CA ASP A 281 -7.19 -6.74 7.56
C ASP A 281 -7.68 -5.29 7.44
N TYR A 282 -8.29 -4.95 6.31
CA TYR A 282 -8.96 -3.66 6.09
C TYR A 282 -10.46 -3.89 6.23
N GLY A 283 -11.07 -3.22 7.20
CA GLY A 283 -12.45 -3.47 7.58
C GLY A 283 -12.81 -2.87 8.93
N ASP A 284 -14.09 -2.95 9.25
CA ASP A 284 -14.68 -2.58 10.53
C ASP A 284 -13.94 -3.28 11.70
N PRO A 285 -13.33 -2.52 12.63
CA PRO A 285 -12.59 -3.09 13.77
C PRO A 285 -13.41 -4.04 14.65
N GLU A 286 -14.73 -3.89 14.72
CA GLU A 286 -15.58 -4.82 15.48
C GLU A 286 -15.61 -6.20 14.82
N LYS A 287 -15.60 -6.22 13.49
CA LYS A 287 -15.59 -7.44 12.68
C LYS A 287 -14.18 -8.02 12.56
N THR A 288 -13.21 -7.21 12.16
CA THR A 288 -11.83 -7.62 11.90
C THR A 288 -11.06 -7.91 13.19
N GLY A 289 -11.40 -7.26 14.31
CA GLY A 289 -10.67 -7.33 15.57
C GLY A 289 -9.39 -6.50 15.61
N THR A 290 -9.11 -5.69 14.57
CA THR A 290 -7.94 -4.81 14.48
C THR A 290 -8.31 -3.44 13.96
N ILE A 291 -7.54 -2.43 14.37
CA ILE A 291 -7.66 -1.06 13.86
C ILE A 291 -6.61 -0.86 12.77
N PHE A 292 -7.03 -0.38 11.59
CA PHE A 292 -6.13 0.02 10.51
C PHE A 292 -5.63 1.44 10.75
N TYR A 293 -4.83 1.63 11.80
CA TYR A 293 -4.29 2.94 12.15
C TYR A 293 -3.10 3.32 11.25
N THR A 294 -2.97 4.61 10.94
CA THR A 294 -1.84 5.16 10.17
C THR A 294 -0.95 6.13 10.95
N SER A 295 -1.31 6.45 12.21
CA SER A 295 -0.47 7.22 13.11
C SER A 295 0.25 6.33 14.13
N LEU A 296 1.55 6.59 14.34
CA LEU A 296 2.34 5.89 15.38
C LEU A 296 2.12 6.46 16.78
N LYS A 297 1.45 7.61 16.90
CA LYS A 297 1.09 8.21 18.19
C LYS A 297 0.01 7.34 18.86
N PRO A 298 0.25 6.75 20.05
CA PRO A 298 -0.71 5.82 20.66
C PRO A 298 -2.11 6.41 20.85
N TRP A 299 -2.20 7.69 21.20
CA TRP A 299 -3.47 8.41 21.40
C TRP A 299 -4.24 8.69 20.09
N ASN A 300 -3.59 8.59 18.92
CA ASN A 300 -4.21 8.82 17.62
C ASN A 300 -4.66 7.52 16.92
N ARG A 301 -4.50 6.34 17.51
CA ARG A 301 -4.78 5.08 16.80
C ARG A 301 -6.21 4.96 16.29
N LYS A 302 -7.20 5.35 17.11
CA LYS A 302 -8.61 5.32 16.71
C LYS A 302 -8.92 6.39 15.66
N ALA A 303 -8.41 7.61 15.87
CA ALA A 303 -8.64 8.74 14.97
C ALA A 303 -7.97 8.55 13.59
N SER A 304 -6.82 7.88 13.54
CA SER A 304 -6.11 7.55 12.29
C SER A 304 -6.54 6.23 11.66
N ASN A 305 -7.69 5.67 12.07
CA ASN A 305 -8.21 4.43 11.50
C ASN A 305 -8.73 4.67 10.09
N MET A 306 -8.14 4.04 9.08
CA MET A 306 -8.48 4.24 7.68
C MET A 306 -9.83 3.62 7.24
N TRP A 307 -10.45 2.76 8.07
CA TRP A 307 -11.72 2.14 7.72
C TRP A 307 -12.87 3.14 7.57
N PRO A 308 -13.22 3.96 8.59
CA PRO A 308 -14.11 5.10 8.40
C PRO A 308 -13.36 6.18 7.60
N PHE A 309 -13.47 6.11 6.28
CA PHE A 309 -12.60 6.90 5.40
C PHE A 309 -12.80 8.41 5.53
N THR A 310 -14.03 8.88 5.80
CA THR A 310 -14.30 10.29 6.10
C THR A 310 -13.53 10.76 7.33
N ASP A 311 -13.73 10.12 8.48
CA ASP A 311 -13.02 10.44 9.73
C ASP A 311 -11.49 10.36 9.58
N PHE A 312 -11.02 9.39 8.78
CA PHE A 312 -9.61 9.25 8.45
C PHE A 312 -9.06 10.44 7.67
N LEU A 313 -9.78 10.93 6.66
CA LEU A 313 -9.39 12.10 5.89
C LEU A 313 -9.37 13.35 6.77
N GLU A 314 -10.40 13.54 7.60
CA GLU A 314 -10.47 14.65 8.56
C GLU A 314 -9.29 14.64 9.55
N PHE A 315 -8.89 13.46 10.04
CA PHE A 315 -7.72 13.33 10.91
C PHE A 315 -6.41 13.80 10.24
N TRP A 316 -6.34 13.72 8.91
CA TRP A 316 -5.21 14.21 8.10
C TRP A 316 -5.48 15.59 7.48
N ASP A 317 -6.45 16.33 8.02
CA ASP A 317 -6.85 17.68 7.60
C ASP A 317 -7.37 17.80 6.15
N TRP A 318 -7.77 16.68 5.54
CA TRP A 318 -8.45 16.68 4.24
C TRP A 318 -9.95 16.87 4.44
N SER A 319 -10.55 17.78 3.67
CA SER A 319 -11.97 18.11 3.76
C SER A 319 -12.69 17.67 2.49
N LEU A 320 -12.73 16.37 2.21
CA LEU A 320 -13.56 15.82 1.11
C LEU A 320 -15.01 15.71 1.58
#